data_AF-A0A816GTX4-F1
#
_entry.id   AF-A0A816GTX4-F1
#
_cell.length_a   1.000
_cell.length_b   1.000
_cell.length_c   1.000
_cell.angle_alpha   90.00
_cell.angle_beta   90.00
_cell.angle_gamma   90.00
#
_symmetry.space_group_name_H-M   'P 1'
#
loop_
_entity.id
_entity.type
_entity.pdbx_description
1 polymer ?
#
loop_
_entity_poly.entity_id
_entity_poly.type
_entity_poly.pdbx_seq_one_letter_code
_entity_poly.pdbx_strand_id
1 'polypeptide(L)'
;MSGETIPQSAPLHADQVQNNAGGFAWAVDDMQRLRRFLCLGCEGGTYYQGEKELGIENAQSILKLIEAGRGVEVVETIKTYSVEGRTSKQNPIMFALALCAKSSDLKTKQAAYGSLAEICRIPTHLFMFIKYARALGQKWGRAQRRAVAKWYTEQNASKLAMAVTKYQNREGYTHRDVLRLSHPKTKDPLLCFLFDYITHGLEKATENLSKPKETTSETEAAADKQESQIAKLNVNDNDDDEDEGGRNTTKLVTIQDLKQFLEVVEKAKTSTNDQELVAAIKQHHLVREHMPTAMLKSTAIWSTLLEKMPLTAMIRNLGKMSEINLLTENSDAEKLIIQRLQNREQLQRARVHPFNILVALETYRQGHGFKGKLTWNVSANVQHALEEA
;
A
#
# COMPACT_ATOMS: atom_id res chain seq x y z
N MET A 1 -22.19 -51.79 25.71
CA MET A 1 -23.03 -50.79 25.04
C MET A 1 -22.23 -50.26 23.86
N SER A 2 -22.56 -50.68 22.64
CA SER A 2 -22.04 -50.08 21.42
C SER A 2 -22.57 -48.65 21.36
N GLY A 3 -21.69 -47.65 21.53
CA GLY A 3 -22.10 -46.26 21.34
C GLY A 3 -22.56 -46.09 19.91
N GLU A 4 -23.84 -45.76 19.70
CA GLU A 4 -24.35 -45.42 18.38
C GLU A 4 -23.51 -44.28 17.81
N THR A 5 -22.86 -44.53 16.68
CA THR A 5 -22.13 -43.50 15.96
C THR A 5 -23.13 -42.53 15.34
N ILE A 6 -23.18 -41.31 15.86
CA ILE A 6 -24.03 -40.24 15.32
C ILE A 6 -23.43 -39.79 13.97
N PRO A 7 -24.16 -39.91 12.85
CA PRO A 7 -23.67 -39.49 11.55
C PRO A 7 -23.58 -37.96 11.46
N GLN A 8 -22.73 -37.43 10.57
CA GLN A 8 -22.60 -35.98 10.37
C GLN A 8 -23.91 -35.30 9.93
N SER A 9 -24.88 -36.05 9.39
CA SER A 9 -26.21 -35.56 9.02
C SER A 9 -27.15 -35.35 10.22
N ALA A 10 -26.71 -35.67 11.45
CA ALA A 10 -27.45 -35.43 12.68
C ALA A 10 -26.59 -34.59 13.66
N PRO A 11 -27.22 -33.68 14.44
CA PRO A 11 -26.48 -32.88 15.41
C PRO A 11 -25.97 -33.76 16.56
N LEU A 12 -24.68 -33.63 16.86
CA LEU A 12 -24.06 -34.23 18.05
C LEU A 12 -24.41 -33.46 19.33
N HIS A 13 -24.66 -32.16 19.21
CA HIS A 13 -25.01 -31.26 20.31
C HIS A 13 -25.97 -30.15 19.84
N ALA A 14 -26.74 -29.58 20.75
CA ALA A 14 -27.81 -28.61 20.45
C ALA A 14 -27.30 -27.26 19.90
N ASP A 15 -26.02 -26.96 20.06
CA ASP A 15 -25.37 -25.73 19.57
C ASP A 15 -24.71 -25.89 18.19
N GLN A 16 -24.80 -27.08 17.58
CA GLN A 16 -24.35 -27.28 16.22
C GLN A 16 -25.33 -26.69 15.21
N VAL A 17 -24.77 -26.13 14.14
CA VAL A 17 -25.51 -25.58 13.01
C VAL A 17 -25.26 -26.44 11.76
N GLN A 18 -26.24 -26.51 10.89
CA GLN A 18 -26.10 -27.20 9.62
C GLN A 18 -25.22 -26.38 8.66
N ASN A 19 -24.23 -27.03 8.04
CA ASN A 19 -23.35 -26.44 7.03
C ASN A 19 -23.94 -26.58 5.62
N ASN A 20 -23.30 -25.95 4.63
CA ASN A 20 -23.80 -25.92 3.25
C ASN A 20 -23.82 -27.30 2.56
N ALA A 21 -23.11 -28.29 3.09
CA ALA A 21 -23.14 -29.68 2.60
C ALA A 21 -24.19 -30.55 3.32
N GLY A 22 -24.98 -29.96 4.22
CA GLY A 22 -26.05 -30.63 4.96
C GLY A 22 -25.61 -31.33 6.25
N GLY A 23 -24.32 -31.31 6.60
CA GLY A 23 -23.80 -31.87 7.85
C GLY A 23 -23.78 -30.86 9.00
N PHE A 24 -23.73 -31.33 10.25
CA PHE A 24 -23.72 -30.48 11.44
C PHE A 24 -22.30 -30.19 11.93
N ALA A 25 -22.03 -28.91 12.22
CA ALA A 25 -20.75 -28.43 12.73
C ALA A 25 -20.97 -27.25 13.69
N TRP A 26 -19.96 -26.88 14.47
CA TRP A 26 -20.03 -25.68 15.31
C TRP A 26 -19.88 -24.41 14.49
N ALA A 27 -20.70 -23.41 14.82
CA ALA A 27 -20.53 -22.07 14.30
C ALA A 27 -19.17 -21.51 14.77
N VAL A 28 -18.43 -20.94 13.83
CA VAL A 28 -17.16 -20.27 14.14
C VAL A 28 -17.47 -18.96 14.87
N ASP A 29 -16.69 -18.65 15.91
CA ASP A 29 -16.85 -17.40 16.65
C ASP A 29 -16.60 -16.17 15.76
N ASP A 30 -17.29 -15.06 16.02
CA ASP A 30 -17.23 -13.88 15.16
C ASP A 30 -15.81 -13.29 15.04
N MET A 31 -14.97 -13.38 16.08
CA MET A 31 -13.58 -12.90 16.00
C MET A 31 -12.72 -13.79 15.11
N GLN A 32 -12.89 -15.12 15.18
CA GLN A 32 -12.22 -16.05 14.29
C GLN A 32 -12.73 -15.91 12.86
N ARG A 33 -14.01 -15.59 12.69
CA ARG A 33 -14.57 -15.24 11.38
C ARG A 33 -13.96 -13.96 10.81
N LEU A 34 -13.79 -12.91 11.63
CA LEU A 34 -13.03 -11.71 11.26
C LEU A 34 -11.62 -12.08 10.79
N ARG A 35 -10.86 -12.87 11.56
CA ARG A 35 -9.51 -13.29 11.19
C ARG A 35 -9.47 -14.04 9.85
N ARG A 36 -10.42 -14.95 9.62
CA ARG A 36 -10.56 -15.65 8.33
C ARG A 36 -10.84 -14.68 7.19
N PHE A 37 -11.76 -13.72 7.40
CA PHE A 37 -12.05 -12.69 6.41
C PHE A 37 -10.83 -11.83 6.10
N LEU A 38 -10.04 -11.44 7.11
CA LEU A 38 -8.82 -10.67 6.89
C LEU A 38 -7.79 -11.41 6.03
N CYS A 39 -7.63 -12.73 6.22
CA CYS A 39 -6.69 -13.54 5.43
C CYS A 39 -7.20 -13.89 4.03
N LEU A 40 -8.45 -14.33 3.93
CA LEU A 40 -9.00 -14.97 2.72
C LEU A 40 -9.83 -14.00 1.87
N GLY A 41 -10.37 -12.94 2.47
CA GLY A 41 -11.36 -12.08 1.83
C GLY A 41 -12.65 -12.82 1.49
N CYS A 42 -13.32 -12.36 0.44
CA CYS A 42 -14.54 -12.99 -0.08
C CYS A 42 -14.59 -13.04 -1.63
N GLU A 43 -13.52 -12.61 -2.31
CA GLU A 43 -13.44 -12.55 -3.77
C GLU A 43 -13.56 -13.96 -4.38
N GLY A 44 -14.45 -14.13 -5.35
CA GLY A 44 -14.76 -15.43 -5.96
C GLY A 44 -15.67 -16.33 -5.12
N GLY A 45 -16.01 -15.94 -3.88
CA GLY A 45 -16.84 -16.73 -2.97
C GLY A 45 -16.13 -18.00 -2.47
N THR A 46 -16.93 -19.01 -2.11
CA THR A 46 -16.45 -20.38 -1.87
C THR A 46 -17.14 -21.33 -2.84
N TYR A 47 -16.70 -22.59 -2.87
CA TYR A 47 -17.38 -23.64 -3.64
C TYR A 47 -18.89 -23.73 -3.35
N TYR A 48 -19.30 -23.39 -2.12
CA TYR A 48 -20.68 -23.51 -1.67
C TYR A 48 -21.44 -22.17 -1.58
N GLN A 49 -20.78 -21.03 -1.79
CA GLN A 49 -21.38 -19.72 -1.54
C GLN A 49 -20.84 -18.64 -2.46
N GLY A 50 -21.73 -17.79 -3.00
CA GLY A 50 -21.33 -16.68 -3.86
C GLY A 50 -20.58 -15.56 -3.12
N GLU A 51 -19.72 -14.84 -3.85
CA GLU A 51 -18.90 -13.72 -3.32
C GLU A 51 -19.73 -12.67 -2.56
N LYS A 52 -20.88 -12.27 -3.10
CA LYS A 52 -21.74 -11.25 -2.50
C LYS A 52 -22.30 -11.69 -1.15
N GLU A 53 -22.78 -12.93 -1.06
CA GLU A 53 -23.36 -13.49 0.15
C GLU A 53 -22.30 -13.61 1.25
N LEU A 54 -21.14 -14.18 0.90
CA LEU A 54 -20.01 -14.31 1.82
C LEU A 54 -19.54 -12.94 2.33
N GLY A 55 -19.51 -11.93 1.46
CA GLY A 55 -19.19 -10.54 1.84
C GLY A 55 -20.19 -9.96 2.84
N ILE A 56 -21.50 -10.19 2.65
CA ILE A 56 -22.55 -9.74 3.56
C ILE A 56 -22.41 -10.41 4.92
N GLU A 57 -22.21 -11.73 4.97
CA GLU A 57 -22.11 -12.44 6.25
C GLU A 57 -20.89 -12.02 7.05
N ASN A 58 -19.74 -11.80 6.40
CA ASN A 58 -18.54 -11.30 7.07
C ASN A 58 -18.75 -9.87 7.59
N ALA A 59 -19.44 -9.01 6.84
CA ALA A 59 -19.80 -7.67 7.31
C ALA A 59 -20.74 -7.73 8.53
N GLN A 60 -21.75 -8.61 8.50
CA GLN A 60 -22.66 -8.82 9.63
C GLN A 60 -21.93 -9.31 10.88
N SER A 61 -20.96 -10.22 10.74
CA SER A 61 -20.14 -10.69 11.87
C SER A 61 -19.35 -9.55 12.53
N ILE A 62 -18.76 -8.65 11.73
CA ILE A 62 -18.09 -7.45 12.24
C ILE A 62 -19.08 -6.52 12.96
N LEU A 63 -20.28 -6.31 12.41
CA LEU A 63 -21.30 -5.48 13.03
C LEU A 63 -21.78 -6.06 14.37
N LYS A 64 -21.98 -7.38 14.46
CA LYS A 64 -22.32 -8.06 15.73
C LYS A 64 -21.27 -7.83 16.81
N LEU A 65 -19.98 -7.91 16.47
CA LEU A 65 -18.90 -7.61 17.42
C LEU A 65 -18.94 -6.16 17.91
N ILE A 66 -19.21 -5.21 17.00
CA ILE A 66 -19.34 -3.79 17.35
C ILE A 66 -20.55 -3.56 18.26
N GLU A 67 -21.70 -4.14 17.93
CA GLU A 67 -22.94 -4.07 18.73
C GLU A 67 -22.76 -4.69 20.12
N ALA A 68 -21.95 -5.75 20.23
CA ALA A 68 -21.57 -6.37 21.49
C ALA A 68 -20.51 -5.57 22.28
N GLY A 69 -20.16 -4.35 21.86
CA GLY A 69 -19.19 -3.48 22.55
C GLY A 69 -17.72 -3.86 22.34
N ARG A 70 -17.42 -4.76 21.39
CA ARG A 70 -16.07 -5.27 21.10
C ARG A 70 -15.40 -4.59 19.91
N GLY A 71 -15.93 -3.48 19.41
CA GLY A 71 -15.41 -2.86 18.18
C GLY A 71 -13.98 -2.30 18.31
N VAL A 72 -13.51 -1.93 19.50
CA VAL A 72 -12.09 -1.58 19.70
C VAL A 72 -11.17 -2.80 19.52
N GLU A 73 -11.58 -3.98 19.99
CA GLU A 73 -10.86 -5.24 19.79
C GLU A 73 -10.78 -5.62 18.30
N VAL A 74 -11.87 -5.35 17.56
CA VAL A 74 -11.89 -5.51 16.09
C VAL A 74 -10.85 -4.62 15.44
N VAL A 75 -10.80 -3.33 15.78
CA VAL A 75 -9.81 -2.39 15.22
C VAL A 75 -8.38 -2.82 15.55
N GLU A 76 -8.13 -3.26 16.78
CA GLU A 76 -6.80 -3.72 17.19
C GLU A 76 -6.36 -4.97 16.42
N THR A 77 -7.30 -5.89 16.17
CA THR A 77 -7.04 -7.08 15.35
C THR A 77 -6.74 -6.69 13.89
N ILE A 78 -7.48 -5.74 13.31
CA ILE A 78 -7.23 -5.22 11.96
C ILE A 78 -5.84 -4.57 11.90
N LYS A 79 -5.49 -3.73 12.89
CA LYS A 79 -4.19 -3.08 12.99
C LYS A 79 -3.06 -4.11 13.06
N THR A 80 -3.17 -5.09 13.95
CA THR A 80 -2.20 -6.19 14.11
C THR A 80 -1.96 -6.90 12.78
N TYR A 81 -3.02 -7.31 12.09
CA TYR A 81 -2.91 -8.02 10.81
C TYR A 81 -2.29 -7.16 9.70
N SER A 82 -2.53 -5.85 9.73
CA SER A 82 -1.96 -4.92 8.74
C SER A 82 -0.48 -4.63 9.00
N VAL A 83 -0.12 -4.28 10.24
CA VAL A 83 1.24 -3.86 10.63
C VAL A 83 2.21 -5.03 10.55
N GLU A 84 1.78 -6.22 10.96
CA GLU A 84 2.60 -7.42 10.89
C GLU A 84 2.58 -8.12 9.51
N GLY A 85 1.82 -7.62 8.54
CA GLY A 85 1.79 -8.19 7.19
C GLY A 85 1.20 -9.61 7.10
N ARG A 86 0.23 -9.94 7.96
CA ARG A 86 -0.40 -11.29 8.04
C ARG A 86 -1.42 -11.58 6.95
N THR A 87 -1.60 -10.67 5.99
CA THR A 87 -2.58 -10.80 4.90
C THR A 87 -1.92 -10.67 3.53
N SER A 88 -2.36 -11.50 2.58
CA SER A 88 -1.87 -11.45 1.19
C SER A 88 -2.44 -10.27 0.39
N LYS A 89 -3.67 -9.84 0.74
CA LYS A 89 -4.39 -8.72 0.14
C LYS A 89 -4.81 -7.71 1.21
N GLN A 90 -4.94 -6.45 0.80
CA GLN A 90 -5.32 -5.34 1.70
C GLN A 90 -6.81 -5.01 1.66
N ASN A 91 -7.56 -5.49 0.66
CA ASN A 91 -9.00 -5.22 0.50
C ASN A 91 -9.82 -5.56 1.76
N PRO A 92 -9.67 -6.74 2.40
CA PRO A 92 -10.43 -7.06 3.61
C PRO A 92 -10.12 -6.13 4.79
N ILE A 93 -8.85 -5.76 4.97
CA ILE A 93 -8.39 -4.83 6.01
C ILE A 93 -9.05 -3.47 5.83
N MET A 94 -9.00 -2.90 4.62
CA MET A 94 -9.55 -1.58 4.34
C MET A 94 -11.08 -1.56 4.43
N PHE A 95 -11.75 -2.64 4.01
CA PHE A 95 -13.20 -2.80 4.16
C PHE A 95 -13.62 -2.89 5.64
N ALA A 96 -12.96 -3.74 6.43
CA ALA A 96 -13.27 -3.90 7.85
C ALA A 96 -12.99 -2.60 8.64
N LEU A 97 -11.89 -1.90 8.34
CA LEU A 97 -11.58 -0.59 8.92
C LEU A 97 -12.65 0.45 8.56
N ALA A 98 -13.12 0.46 7.30
CA ALA A 98 -14.19 1.36 6.87
C ALA A 98 -15.52 1.08 7.57
N LEU A 99 -15.87 -0.19 7.85
CA LEU A 99 -17.03 -0.54 8.69
C LEU A 99 -16.89 0.01 10.11
N CYS A 100 -15.72 -0.16 10.73
CA CYS A 100 -15.44 0.37 12.07
C CYS A 100 -15.53 1.91 12.11
N ALA A 101 -15.01 2.59 11.08
CA ALA A 101 -15.08 4.03 10.95
C ALA A 101 -16.52 4.56 10.79
N LYS A 102 -17.42 3.76 10.17
CA LYS A 102 -18.85 4.09 10.02
C LYS A 102 -19.64 3.93 11.33
N SER A 103 -19.16 3.10 12.26
CA SER A 103 -19.87 2.69 13.48
C SER A 103 -20.53 3.84 14.24
N SER A 104 -21.70 3.60 14.84
CA SER A 104 -22.32 4.52 15.79
C SER A 104 -21.59 4.54 17.13
N ASP A 105 -20.88 3.47 17.49
CA ASP A 105 -20.05 3.43 18.70
C ASP A 105 -18.85 4.38 18.56
N LEU A 106 -18.79 5.35 19.48
CA LEU A 106 -17.78 6.41 19.45
C LEU A 106 -16.37 5.86 19.66
N LYS A 107 -16.21 4.87 20.56
CA LYS A 107 -14.89 4.29 20.88
C LYS A 107 -14.32 3.57 19.67
N THR A 108 -15.12 2.74 19.01
CA THR A 108 -14.76 2.05 17.77
C THR A 108 -14.41 3.02 16.65
N LYS A 109 -15.23 4.06 16.44
CA LYS A 109 -14.97 5.09 15.42
C LYS A 109 -13.66 5.85 15.68
N GLN A 110 -13.41 6.23 16.93
CA GLN A 110 -12.18 6.92 17.33
C GLN A 110 -10.96 6.01 17.15
N ALA A 111 -11.05 4.74 17.54
CA ALA A 111 -9.98 3.76 17.32
C ALA A 111 -9.69 3.59 15.82
N ALA A 112 -10.72 3.43 14.99
CA ALA A 112 -10.55 3.23 13.54
C ALA A 112 -9.83 4.41 12.87
N TYR A 113 -10.26 5.65 13.16
CA TYR A 113 -9.57 6.83 12.62
C TYR A 113 -8.22 7.10 13.29
N GLY A 114 -8.04 6.68 14.55
CA GLY A 114 -6.78 6.78 15.28
C GLY A 114 -5.67 5.92 14.66
N SER A 115 -6.02 4.70 14.25
CA SER A 115 -5.09 3.75 13.61
C SER A 115 -4.94 3.94 12.10
N LEU A 116 -5.57 4.98 11.51
CA LEU A 116 -5.64 5.15 10.05
C LEU A 116 -4.24 5.29 9.42
N ALA A 117 -3.34 6.07 10.01
CA ALA A 117 -1.99 6.28 9.47
C ALA A 117 -1.13 5.01 9.52
N GLU A 118 -1.25 4.22 10.59
CA GLU A 118 -0.51 2.98 10.78
C GLU A 118 -0.98 1.88 9.82
N ILE A 119 -2.28 1.82 9.53
CA ILE A 119 -2.87 0.83 8.61
C ILE A 119 -2.70 1.26 7.14
N CYS A 120 -3.00 2.52 6.83
CA CYS A 120 -2.92 3.06 5.47
C CYS A 120 -1.51 3.55 5.13
N ARG A 121 -0.53 2.64 5.11
CA ARG A 121 0.89 2.94 4.92
C ARG A 121 1.27 3.63 3.60
N ILE A 122 0.52 3.37 2.52
CA ILE A 122 0.75 3.96 1.19
C ILE A 122 -0.54 4.56 0.60
N PRO A 123 -0.45 5.45 -0.42
CA PRO A 123 -1.62 6.06 -1.04
C PRO A 123 -2.69 5.08 -1.51
N THR A 124 -2.29 3.92 -2.05
CA THR A 124 -3.23 2.87 -2.48
C THR A 124 -4.13 2.43 -1.32
N HIS A 125 -3.60 2.26 -0.12
CA HIS A 125 -4.38 1.84 1.06
C HIS A 125 -5.35 2.94 1.49
N LEU A 126 -4.89 4.19 1.53
CA LEU A 126 -5.73 5.34 1.85
C LEU A 126 -6.90 5.47 0.86
N PHE A 127 -6.63 5.37 -0.45
CA PHE A 127 -7.66 5.48 -1.48
C PHE A 127 -8.64 4.29 -1.44
N MET A 128 -8.14 3.09 -1.12
CA MET A 128 -8.96 1.90 -0.93
C MET A 128 -9.89 2.04 0.30
N PHE A 129 -9.38 2.56 1.42
CA PHE A 129 -10.20 2.91 2.57
C PHE A 129 -11.29 3.92 2.21
N ILE A 130 -10.94 5.01 1.49
CA ILE A 130 -11.91 6.03 1.05
C ILE A 130 -12.96 5.44 0.11
N LYS A 131 -12.56 4.57 -0.83
CA LYS A 131 -13.46 3.83 -1.72
C LYS A 131 -14.48 3.00 -0.92
N TYR A 132 -14.02 2.19 0.03
CA TYR A 132 -14.92 1.38 0.86
C TYR A 132 -15.79 2.23 1.78
N ALA A 133 -15.24 3.29 2.38
CA ALA A 133 -16.01 4.21 3.22
C ALA A 133 -17.17 4.84 2.43
N ARG A 134 -16.90 5.30 1.19
CA ARG A 134 -17.92 5.82 0.28
C ARG A 134 -18.93 4.75 -0.12
N ALA A 135 -18.49 3.54 -0.47
CA ALA A 135 -19.37 2.43 -0.84
C ALA A 135 -20.32 2.04 0.31
N LEU A 136 -19.86 2.18 1.55
CA LEU A 136 -20.67 1.99 2.76
C LEU A 136 -21.57 3.20 3.09
N GLY A 137 -21.62 4.23 2.24
CA GLY A 137 -22.47 5.41 2.41
C GLY A 137 -21.92 6.47 3.38
N GLN A 138 -20.65 6.40 3.77
CA GLN A 138 -20.04 7.45 4.58
C GLN A 138 -19.88 8.73 3.78
N LYS A 139 -20.27 9.86 4.39
CA LYS A 139 -20.00 11.21 3.88
C LYS A 139 -18.72 11.74 4.52
N TRP A 140 -18.13 12.77 3.92
CA TRP A 140 -16.95 13.47 4.45
C TRP A 140 -17.30 14.29 5.71
N GLY A 141 -17.51 13.62 6.83
CA GLY A 141 -17.72 14.24 8.14
C GLY A 141 -16.42 14.79 8.75
N ARG A 142 -16.54 15.50 9.88
CA ARG A 142 -15.39 16.12 10.56
C ARG A 142 -14.29 15.09 10.92
N ALA A 143 -14.67 13.90 11.39
CA ALA A 143 -13.73 12.85 11.78
C ALA A 143 -12.89 12.36 10.59
N GLN A 144 -13.54 11.98 9.48
CA GLN A 144 -12.85 11.54 8.28
C GLN A 144 -11.96 12.63 7.67
N ARG A 145 -12.47 13.87 7.54
CA ARG A 145 -11.65 14.98 7.03
C ARG A 145 -10.40 15.18 7.89
N ARG A 146 -10.55 15.18 9.23
CA ARG A 146 -9.41 15.34 10.15
C ARG A 146 -8.41 14.19 10.03
N ALA A 147 -8.86 12.95 10.01
CA ALA A 147 -7.98 11.79 9.96
C ALA A 147 -7.21 11.70 8.63
N VAL A 148 -7.90 11.95 7.50
CA VAL A 148 -7.26 11.97 6.18
C VAL A 148 -6.34 13.18 6.04
N ALA A 149 -6.73 14.36 6.52
CA ALA A 149 -5.84 15.53 6.53
C ALA A 149 -4.57 15.25 7.33
N LYS A 150 -4.71 14.68 8.53
CA LYS A 150 -3.60 14.27 9.40
C LYS A 150 -2.67 13.29 8.69
N TRP A 151 -3.22 12.33 7.95
CA TRP A 151 -2.44 11.38 7.14
C TRP A 151 -1.46 12.08 6.20
N TYR A 152 -1.82 13.21 5.59
CA TYR A 152 -0.92 13.97 4.72
C TYR A 152 0.02 14.90 5.50
N THR A 153 -0.48 15.58 6.53
CA THR A 153 0.26 16.64 7.21
C THR A 153 1.35 16.13 8.15
N GLU A 154 1.29 14.85 8.54
CA GLU A 154 2.31 14.21 9.39
C GLU A 154 3.36 13.43 8.60
N GLN A 155 3.30 13.45 7.27
CA GLN A 155 4.30 12.78 6.45
C GLN A 155 5.58 13.60 6.36
N ASN A 156 6.70 12.88 6.24
CA ASN A 156 7.92 13.47 5.72
C ASN A 156 7.69 13.91 4.26
N ALA A 157 8.01 15.16 3.93
CA ALA A 157 7.76 15.71 2.60
C ALA A 157 8.48 14.95 1.46
N SER A 158 9.66 14.39 1.71
CA SER A 158 10.41 13.59 0.73
C SER A 158 9.69 12.26 0.43
N LYS A 159 9.28 11.56 1.49
CA LYS A 159 8.51 10.32 1.37
C LYS A 159 7.17 10.58 0.66
N LEU A 160 6.47 11.66 1.03
CA LEU A 160 5.21 12.02 0.41
C LEU A 160 5.38 12.43 -1.06
N ALA A 161 6.43 13.17 -1.42
CA ALA A 161 6.72 13.53 -2.81
C ALA A 161 6.90 12.29 -3.68
N MET A 162 7.73 11.34 -3.24
CA MET A 162 7.89 10.04 -3.92
C MET A 162 6.57 9.27 -4.00
N ALA A 163 5.79 9.25 -2.93
CA ALA A 163 4.52 8.53 -2.90
C ALA A 163 3.49 9.12 -3.88
N VAL A 164 3.33 10.44 -3.94
CA VAL A 164 2.34 11.08 -4.81
C VAL A 164 2.71 11.02 -6.28
N THR A 165 4.01 11.00 -6.61
CA THR A 165 4.47 10.85 -8.00
C THR A 165 4.44 9.39 -8.46
N LYS A 166 4.67 8.43 -7.55
CA LYS A 166 4.56 6.98 -7.83
C LYS A 166 3.10 6.51 -7.93
N TYR A 167 2.24 6.96 -7.02
CA TYR A 167 0.84 6.53 -6.90
C TYR A 167 -0.14 7.65 -7.25
N GLN A 168 0.05 8.28 -8.42
CA GLN A 168 -0.74 9.44 -8.86
C GLN A 168 -2.26 9.23 -8.79
N ASN A 169 -2.71 8.01 -9.13
CA ASN A 169 -4.09 7.59 -9.00
C ASN A 169 -4.18 6.09 -8.65
N ARG A 170 -5.11 5.72 -7.77
CA ARG A 170 -5.49 4.32 -7.45
C ARG A 170 -6.94 4.30 -6.99
N GLU A 171 -7.61 3.16 -7.14
CA GLU A 171 -8.97 2.95 -6.62
C GLU A 171 -10.01 4.01 -7.07
N GLY A 172 -9.76 4.67 -8.21
CA GLY A 172 -10.61 5.74 -8.74
C GLY A 172 -10.42 7.11 -8.09
N TYR A 173 -9.35 7.31 -7.30
CA TYR A 173 -9.02 8.58 -6.68
C TYR A 173 -7.62 9.07 -7.10
N THR A 174 -7.47 10.39 -7.16
CA THR A 174 -6.18 11.06 -7.20
C THR A 174 -5.88 11.73 -5.85
N HIS A 175 -4.61 12.06 -5.59
CA HIS A 175 -4.26 12.88 -4.43
C HIS A 175 -4.99 14.23 -4.43
N ARG A 176 -5.16 14.86 -5.61
CA ARG A 176 -5.90 16.12 -5.77
C ARG A 176 -7.34 16.02 -5.27
N ASP A 177 -8.05 14.94 -5.58
CA ASP A 177 -9.41 14.72 -5.11
C ASP A 177 -9.45 14.63 -3.59
N VAL A 178 -8.53 13.86 -3.01
CA VAL A 178 -8.49 13.63 -1.56
C VAL A 178 -8.09 14.90 -0.80
N LEU A 179 -7.13 15.69 -1.31
CA LEU A 179 -6.77 16.98 -0.71
C LEU A 179 -7.95 17.96 -0.73
N ARG A 180 -8.70 18.01 -1.84
CA ARG A 180 -9.90 18.87 -1.96
C ARG A 180 -11.01 18.48 -0.99
N LEU A 181 -11.14 17.20 -0.65
CA LEU A 181 -12.19 16.72 0.24
C LEU A 181 -11.79 16.80 1.73
N SER A 182 -10.51 16.56 2.04
CA SER A 182 -10.00 16.53 3.41
C SER A 182 -9.53 17.89 3.92
N HIS A 183 -9.17 18.82 3.02
CA HIS A 183 -8.68 20.16 3.33
C HIS A 183 -7.52 20.18 4.35
N PRO A 184 -6.41 19.46 4.10
CA PRO A 184 -5.26 19.49 5.01
C PRO A 184 -4.66 20.90 5.05
N LYS A 185 -4.21 21.29 6.24
CA LYS A 185 -3.54 22.56 6.50
C LYS A 185 -2.26 22.28 7.27
N THR A 186 -1.14 22.82 6.79
CA THR A 186 0.17 22.68 7.42
C THR A 186 0.90 24.02 7.35
N LYS A 187 1.87 24.21 8.26
CA LYS A 187 2.82 25.32 8.23
C LYS A 187 4.17 24.91 7.66
N ASP A 188 4.39 23.62 7.43
CA ASP A 188 5.60 23.09 6.79
C ASP A 188 5.70 23.63 5.36
N PRO A 189 6.73 24.42 5.02
CA PRO A 189 6.90 24.99 3.69
C PRO A 189 6.99 23.94 2.57
N LEU A 190 7.63 22.79 2.82
CA LEU A 190 7.78 21.72 1.83
C LEU A 190 6.43 21.07 1.54
N LEU A 191 5.66 20.75 2.57
CA LEU A 191 4.32 20.19 2.40
C LEU A 191 3.35 21.21 1.77
N CYS A 192 3.47 22.50 2.11
CA CYS A 192 2.71 23.56 1.44
C CYS A 192 2.97 23.57 -0.07
N PHE A 193 4.24 23.58 -0.47
CA PHE A 193 4.63 23.55 -1.88
C PHE A 193 4.17 22.26 -2.57
N LEU A 194 4.31 21.12 -1.90
CA LEU A 194 3.87 19.83 -2.44
C LEU A 194 2.34 19.77 -2.63
N PHE A 195 1.56 20.29 -1.69
CA PHE A 195 0.10 20.38 -1.84
C PHE A 195 -0.30 21.30 -2.99
N ASP A 196 0.43 22.40 -3.19
CA ASP A 196 0.22 23.30 -4.32
C ASP A 196 0.53 22.61 -5.65
N TYR A 197 1.66 21.88 -5.74
CA TYR A 197 2.00 21.04 -6.88
C TYR A 197 0.90 20.01 -7.19
N ILE A 198 0.42 19.27 -6.18
CA ILE A 198 -0.63 18.25 -6.37
C ILE A 198 -1.94 18.88 -6.87
N THR A 199 -2.26 20.09 -6.43
CA THR A 199 -3.56 20.72 -6.72
C THR A 199 -3.58 21.56 -8.00
N HIS A 200 -2.44 22.17 -8.35
CA HIS A 200 -2.32 23.16 -9.43
C HIS A 200 -1.23 22.84 -10.47
N GLY A 201 -0.30 21.93 -10.19
CA GLY A 201 0.84 21.59 -11.06
C GLY A 201 2.10 22.40 -10.72
N LEU A 202 3.24 21.97 -11.28
CA LEU A 202 4.57 22.48 -10.93
C LEU A 202 4.80 23.94 -11.30
N GLU A 203 4.33 24.37 -12.46
CA GLU A 203 4.44 25.75 -12.94
C GLU A 203 3.77 26.71 -11.95
N LYS A 204 2.48 26.49 -11.65
CA LYS A 204 1.72 27.30 -10.69
C LYS A 204 2.28 27.24 -9.28
N ALA A 205 2.72 26.06 -8.83
CA ALA A 205 3.37 25.93 -7.53
C ALA A 205 4.64 26.78 -7.44
N THR A 206 5.43 26.81 -8.51
CA THR A 206 6.65 27.62 -8.60
C THR A 206 6.33 29.11 -8.66
N GLU A 207 5.32 29.53 -9.41
CA GLU A 207 4.86 30.92 -9.43
C GLU A 207 4.40 31.40 -8.05
N ASN A 208 3.70 30.55 -7.30
CA ASN A 208 3.19 30.88 -5.98
C ASN A 208 4.29 30.99 -4.92
N LEU A 209 5.48 30.40 -5.14
CA LEU A 209 6.67 30.68 -4.32
C LEU A 209 7.21 32.09 -4.55
N SER A 210 7.16 32.57 -5.80
CA SER A 210 7.72 33.86 -6.21
C SER A 210 6.82 35.05 -5.87
N LYS A 211 5.53 34.80 -5.58
CA LYS A 211 4.62 35.85 -5.13
C LYS A 211 4.92 36.17 -3.67
N PRO A 212 5.12 37.45 -3.29
CA PRO A 212 5.15 37.81 -1.90
C PRO A 212 3.82 37.37 -1.29
N LYS A 213 3.87 36.51 -0.27
CA LYS A 213 2.70 36.28 0.57
C LYS A 213 2.32 37.65 1.11
N GLU A 214 1.13 38.14 0.79
CA GLU A 214 0.50 39.19 1.57
C GLU A 214 0.36 38.64 2.99
N THR A 215 1.40 38.82 3.78
CA THR A 215 1.42 38.46 5.18
C THR A 215 1.15 39.76 5.89
N THR A 216 0.02 39.81 6.59
CA THR A 216 -0.13 40.68 7.76
C THR A 216 1.15 40.55 8.58
N SER A 217 1.86 41.67 8.69
CA SER A 217 3.17 41.82 9.29
C SER A 217 3.27 41.07 10.62
N GLU A 218 4.30 40.21 10.77
CA GLU A 218 5.11 40.08 12.01
C GLU A 218 6.11 38.90 12.03
N THR A 219 6.14 37.98 11.05
CA THR A 219 6.92 36.72 11.24
C THR A 219 8.02 36.42 10.21
N GLU A 220 8.60 37.42 9.55
CA GLU A 220 9.72 37.17 8.61
C GLU A 220 11.08 36.99 9.29
N ALA A 221 11.30 37.56 10.48
CA ALA A 221 12.57 37.40 11.21
C ALA A 221 12.71 36.04 11.94
N ALA A 222 11.66 35.21 11.96
CA ALA A 222 11.65 33.90 12.64
C ALA A 222 11.93 32.72 11.69
N ALA A 223 11.75 32.90 10.38
CA ALA A 223 11.83 31.82 9.38
C ALA A 223 13.27 31.29 9.19
N ASP A 224 14.25 32.19 9.02
CA ASP A 224 15.66 31.81 8.81
C ASP A 224 16.31 31.14 10.04
N LYS A 225 15.82 31.44 11.25
CA LYS A 225 16.31 30.78 12.48
C LYS A 225 15.61 29.45 12.75
N GLN A 226 14.35 29.29 12.32
CA GLN A 226 13.59 28.03 12.44
C GLN A 226 14.05 26.94 11.45
N GLU A 227 14.54 27.30 10.26
CA GLU A 227 15.07 26.34 9.28
C GLU A 227 16.20 25.47 9.84
N SER A 228 17.08 26.06 10.65
CA SER A 228 18.19 25.34 11.31
C SER A 228 17.76 24.44 12.49
N GLN A 229 16.58 24.68 13.06
CA GLN A 229 16.09 24.00 14.26
C GLN A 229 15.08 22.89 13.93
N ILE A 230 14.26 23.06 12.88
CA ILE A 230 13.35 22.02 12.35
C ILE A 230 14.15 20.89 11.68
N ALA A 231 15.27 21.22 11.02
CA ALA A 231 16.20 20.21 10.48
C ALA A 231 16.77 19.27 11.56
N LYS A 232 16.84 19.70 12.84
CA LYS A 232 17.32 18.91 13.98
C LYS A 232 16.23 18.07 14.66
N LEU A 233 14.95 18.43 14.53
CA LEU A 233 13.82 17.66 15.10
C LEU A 233 13.41 16.48 14.20
N ASN A 234 13.71 16.54 12.90
CA ASN A 234 13.52 15.44 11.94
C ASN A 234 14.64 14.37 12.00
N VAL A 235 15.27 14.17 13.17
CA VAL A 235 16.39 13.22 13.36
C VAL A 235 15.98 11.97 14.16
N ASN A 236 14.80 11.94 14.77
CA ASN A 236 14.30 10.74 15.44
C ASN A 236 13.36 9.95 14.52
N ASP A 237 13.92 9.29 13.51
CA ASP A 237 13.22 8.20 12.83
C ASP A 237 14.06 6.92 12.99
N ASN A 238 13.63 6.07 13.93
CA ASN A 238 13.89 4.63 13.86
C ASN A 238 13.13 4.10 12.63
N ASP A 239 13.63 4.41 11.44
CA ASP A 239 13.02 4.08 10.15
C ASP A 239 13.35 2.62 9.79
N ASP A 240 12.65 1.71 10.47
CA ASP A 240 12.72 0.27 10.25
C ASP A 240 11.69 -0.26 9.24
N ASP A 241 10.79 0.58 8.73
CA ASP A 241 9.77 0.19 7.77
C ASP A 241 10.31 0.18 6.32
N GLU A 242 10.68 -1.01 5.85
CA GLU A 242 10.87 -1.33 4.42
C GLU A 242 9.54 -1.47 3.69
N ASP A 243 8.59 -0.57 3.92
CA ASP A 243 7.39 -0.53 3.10
C ASP A 243 7.71 -0.02 1.69
N GLU A 244 6.83 -0.24 0.71
CA GLU A 244 7.02 0.05 -0.73
C GLU A 244 7.44 1.51 -1.09
N GLY A 245 7.70 2.39 -0.11
CA GLY A 245 8.34 3.69 -0.20
C GLY A 245 9.70 3.74 0.53
N GLY A 246 10.67 3.01 -0.02
CA GLY A 246 12.13 3.07 0.17
C GLY A 246 12.75 3.91 1.30
N ARG A 247 13.60 3.24 2.10
CA ARG A 247 14.73 3.80 2.89
C ARG A 247 15.68 4.73 2.12
N ASN A 248 15.56 4.81 0.79
CA ASN A 248 16.46 5.55 -0.10
C ASN A 248 15.71 6.61 -0.90
N THR A 249 14.88 7.45 -0.28
CA THR A 249 14.53 8.73 -0.91
C THR A 249 15.64 9.71 -0.62
N THR A 250 16.21 10.35 -1.64
CA THR A 250 17.12 11.49 -1.46
C THR A 250 16.44 12.48 -0.54
N LYS A 251 17.04 12.80 0.61
CA LYS A 251 16.43 13.68 1.61
C LYS A 251 16.26 15.06 0.98
N LEU A 252 15.02 15.45 0.70
CA LEU A 252 14.66 16.78 0.19
C LEU A 252 14.58 17.68 1.42
N VAL A 253 15.57 18.55 1.58
CA VAL A 253 15.70 19.41 2.76
C VAL A 253 15.14 20.80 2.47
N THR A 254 15.25 21.26 1.23
CA THR A 254 14.80 22.59 0.79
C THR A 254 13.68 22.52 -0.24
N ILE A 255 12.95 23.63 -0.39
CA ILE A 255 11.94 23.78 -1.46
C ILE A 255 12.59 23.62 -2.83
N GLN A 256 13.84 24.07 -3.00
CA GLN A 256 14.58 23.94 -4.25
C GLN A 256 14.91 22.48 -4.57
N ASP A 257 15.30 21.67 -3.57
CA ASP A 257 15.51 20.23 -3.76
C ASP A 257 14.22 19.54 -4.17
N LEU A 258 13.11 19.87 -3.51
CA LEU A 258 11.79 19.31 -3.82
C LEU A 258 11.33 19.72 -5.23
N LYS A 259 11.50 20.98 -5.60
CA LYS A 259 11.23 21.47 -6.95
C LYS A 259 12.06 20.71 -7.99
N GLN A 260 13.37 20.58 -7.77
CA GLN A 260 14.28 19.86 -8.66
C GLN A 260 13.86 18.40 -8.84
N PHE A 261 13.49 17.72 -7.75
CA PHE A 261 12.96 16.35 -7.82
C PHE A 261 11.70 16.27 -8.69
N LEU A 262 10.75 17.17 -8.49
CA LEU A 262 9.50 17.20 -9.27
C LEU A 262 9.76 17.53 -10.75
N GLU A 263 10.69 18.42 -11.07
CA GLU A 263 11.12 18.70 -12.45
C GLU A 263 11.69 17.45 -13.12
N VAL A 264 12.56 16.71 -12.42
CA VAL A 264 13.14 15.46 -12.92
C VAL A 264 12.05 14.41 -13.15
N VAL A 265 11.07 14.29 -12.24
CA VAL A 265 9.93 13.39 -12.41
C VAL A 265 9.09 13.77 -13.63
N GLU A 266 8.75 15.06 -13.81
CA GLU A 266 7.97 15.51 -14.98
C GLU A 266 8.72 15.26 -16.29
N LYS A 267 10.04 15.54 -16.31
CA LYS A 267 10.88 15.29 -17.48
C LYS A 267 11.00 13.81 -17.82
N ALA A 268 11.14 12.95 -16.81
CA ALA A 268 11.25 11.50 -16.97
C ALA A 268 10.02 10.91 -17.69
N LYS A 269 8.80 11.41 -17.41
CA LYS A 269 7.55 10.92 -18.03
C LYS A 269 7.51 11.07 -19.55
N THR A 270 8.30 11.97 -20.12
CA THR A 270 8.34 12.25 -21.57
C THR A 270 9.69 11.94 -22.20
N SER A 271 10.69 11.53 -21.43
CA SER A 271 12.03 11.27 -21.96
C SER A 271 12.04 10.02 -22.85
N THR A 272 12.79 10.11 -23.94
CA THR A 272 13.07 9.00 -24.87
C THR A 272 14.54 8.57 -24.82
N ASN A 273 15.30 9.08 -23.84
CA ASN A 273 16.74 8.85 -23.72
C ASN A 273 17.05 7.91 -22.54
N ASP A 274 17.57 6.73 -22.84
CA ASP A 274 17.96 5.72 -21.85
C ASP A 274 18.97 6.26 -20.81
N GLN A 275 20.00 6.99 -21.26
CA GLN A 275 21.06 7.48 -20.38
C GLN A 275 20.54 8.52 -19.40
N GLU A 276 19.63 9.38 -19.85
CA GLU A 276 18.97 10.37 -19.02
C GLU A 276 18.13 9.70 -17.93
N LEU A 277 17.33 8.69 -18.30
CA LEU A 277 16.50 7.96 -17.35
C LEU A 277 17.35 7.16 -16.35
N VAL A 278 18.43 6.52 -16.81
CA VAL A 278 19.39 5.83 -15.93
C VAL A 278 20.01 6.80 -14.92
N ALA A 279 20.41 7.99 -15.36
CA ALA A 279 20.94 9.03 -14.47
C ALA A 279 19.88 9.48 -13.44
N ALA A 280 18.64 9.71 -13.88
CA ALA A 280 17.54 10.10 -13.00
C ALA A 280 17.21 9.01 -11.96
N ILE A 281 17.23 7.72 -12.34
CA ILE A 281 17.06 6.60 -11.41
C ILE A 281 18.18 6.59 -10.36
N LYS A 282 19.44 6.72 -10.78
CA LYS A 282 20.59 6.69 -9.86
C LYS A 282 20.60 7.87 -8.89
N GLN A 283 20.28 9.07 -9.37
CA GLN A 283 20.38 10.30 -8.57
C GLN A 283 19.16 10.56 -7.68
N HIS A 284 17.95 10.24 -8.17
CA HIS A 284 16.70 10.58 -7.49
C HIS A 284 15.87 9.36 -7.07
N HIS A 285 16.42 8.16 -7.26
CA HIS A 285 15.77 6.90 -6.90
C HIS A 285 14.39 6.74 -7.55
N LEU A 286 14.25 7.23 -8.79
CA LEU A 286 13.02 7.06 -9.55
C LEU A 286 12.72 5.57 -9.74
N VAL A 287 11.48 5.20 -9.47
CA VAL A 287 10.97 3.84 -9.69
C VAL A 287 10.32 3.66 -11.05
N ARG A 288 9.99 2.41 -11.39
CA ARG A 288 9.30 1.99 -12.61
C ARG A 288 8.08 2.85 -12.95
N GLU A 289 7.27 3.24 -11.96
CA GLU A 289 6.06 4.04 -12.18
C GLU A 289 6.33 5.43 -12.78
N HIS A 290 7.56 5.95 -12.68
CA HIS A 290 7.94 7.23 -13.30
C HIS A 290 8.44 7.05 -14.75
N MET A 291 8.67 5.81 -15.19
CA MET A 291 9.25 5.55 -16.50
C MET A 291 8.17 5.50 -17.59
N PRO A 292 8.43 6.08 -18.78
CA PRO A 292 7.53 5.92 -19.91
C PRO A 292 7.47 4.46 -20.35
N THR A 293 6.28 3.97 -20.71
CA THR A 293 6.07 2.57 -21.10
C THR A 293 6.98 2.12 -22.24
N ALA A 294 7.28 3.00 -23.20
CA ALA A 294 8.16 2.69 -24.32
C ALA A 294 9.60 2.36 -23.86
N MET A 295 10.05 3.00 -22.78
CA MET A 295 11.40 2.87 -22.22
C MET A 295 11.55 1.60 -21.37
N LEU A 296 10.44 0.98 -20.94
CA LEU A 296 10.44 -0.29 -20.20
C LEU A 296 10.81 -1.52 -21.04
N LYS A 297 11.36 -1.34 -22.25
CA LYS A 297 12.02 -2.38 -23.05
C LYS A 297 13.54 -2.38 -22.88
N SER A 298 14.11 -1.32 -22.29
CA SER A 298 15.57 -1.19 -22.11
C SER A 298 16.08 -2.03 -20.95
N THR A 299 17.04 -2.91 -21.22
CA THR A 299 17.74 -3.70 -20.20
C THR A 299 18.57 -2.81 -19.27
N ALA A 300 19.13 -1.70 -19.77
CA ALA A 300 19.91 -0.76 -18.97
C ALA A 300 19.03 -0.06 -17.91
N ILE A 301 17.82 0.35 -18.28
CA ILE A 301 16.85 0.94 -17.35
C ILE A 301 16.44 -0.08 -16.30
N TRP A 302 16.05 -1.30 -16.70
CA TRP A 302 15.63 -2.34 -15.75
C TRP A 302 16.74 -2.80 -14.82
N SER A 303 17.98 -2.94 -15.32
CA SER A 303 19.15 -3.25 -14.51
C SER A 303 19.37 -2.18 -13.44
N THR A 304 19.30 -0.90 -13.82
CA THR A 304 19.44 0.23 -12.88
C THR A 304 18.29 0.27 -11.86
N LEU A 305 17.05 0.03 -12.29
CA LEU A 305 15.89 -0.05 -11.39
C LEU A 305 16.05 -1.18 -10.37
N LEU A 306 16.55 -2.34 -10.80
CA LEU A 306 16.66 -3.55 -9.98
C LEU A 306 17.54 -3.34 -8.74
N GLU A 307 18.61 -2.54 -8.85
CA GLU A 307 19.56 -2.25 -7.76
C GLU A 307 18.87 -1.82 -6.46
N LYS A 308 17.79 -1.04 -6.56
CA LYS A 308 17.03 -0.50 -5.41
C LYS A 308 15.54 -0.83 -5.45
N MET A 309 15.11 -1.73 -6.34
CA MET A 309 13.70 -2.09 -6.50
C MET A 309 13.14 -2.73 -5.22
N PRO A 310 11.97 -2.33 -4.71
CA PRO A 310 11.32 -3.03 -3.60
C PRO A 310 11.03 -4.51 -3.92
N LEU A 311 11.12 -5.40 -2.92
CA LEU A 311 10.99 -6.86 -3.12
C LEU A 311 9.65 -7.25 -3.76
N THR A 312 8.54 -6.68 -3.30
CA THR A 312 7.21 -6.92 -3.88
C THR A 312 7.12 -6.50 -5.36
N ALA A 313 7.82 -5.42 -5.75
CA ALA A 313 7.90 -4.96 -7.12
C ALA A 313 8.83 -5.85 -7.96
N MET A 314 9.96 -6.30 -7.39
CA MET A 314 10.88 -7.23 -8.02
C MET A 314 10.20 -8.55 -8.38
N ILE A 315 9.56 -9.18 -7.39
CA ILE A 315 8.82 -10.44 -7.54
C ILE A 315 7.73 -10.33 -8.62
N ARG A 316 6.98 -9.23 -8.65
CA ARG A 316 5.91 -9.01 -9.63
C ARG A 316 6.42 -8.83 -11.06
N ASN A 317 7.67 -8.44 -11.25
CA ASN A 317 8.24 -8.11 -12.56
C ASN A 317 9.26 -9.14 -13.08
N LEU A 318 9.42 -10.30 -12.43
CA LEU A 318 10.35 -11.35 -12.86
C LEU A 318 10.12 -11.76 -14.32
N GLY A 319 8.87 -12.04 -14.72
CA GLY A 319 8.54 -12.39 -16.10
C GLY A 319 8.88 -11.29 -17.11
N LYS A 320 8.72 -10.01 -16.73
CA LYS A 320 9.10 -8.87 -17.59
C LYS A 320 10.61 -8.75 -17.73
N MET A 321 11.37 -8.95 -16.65
CA MET A 321 12.84 -8.93 -16.69
C MET A 321 13.40 -10.11 -17.49
N SER A 322 12.77 -11.29 -17.42
CA SER A 322 13.11 -12.43 -18.29
C SER A 322 12.77 -12.16 -19.76
N GLU A 323 11.63 -11.55 -20.08
CA GLU A 323 11.22 -11.27 -21.47
C GLU A 323 12.20 -10.34 -22.19
N ILE A 324 12.77 -9.35 -21.51
CA ILE A 324 13.78 -8.46 -22.10
C ILE A 324 15.20 -9.04 -22.07
N ASN A 325 15.37 -10.31 -21.71
CA ASN A 325 16.66 -10.99 -21.55
C ASN A 325 17.58 -10.31 -20.51
N LEU A 326 17.02 -9.73 -19.44
CA LEU A 326 17.82 -9.26 -18.32
C LEU A 326 18.24 -10.43 -17.41
N LEU A 327 17.40 -11.46 -17.30
CA LEU A 327 17.63 -12.63 -16.45
C LEU A 327 18.16 -13.81 -17.27
N THR A 328 19.35 -13.66 -17.84
CA THR A 328 20.08 -14.76 -18.48
C THR A 328 20.89 -15.53 -17.45
N GLU A 329 21.24 -16.77 -17.78
CA GLU A 329 22.05 -17.64 -16.93
C GLU A 329 23.33 -16.93 -16.46
N ASN A 330 23.56 -16.93 -15.14
CA ASN A 330 24.73 -16.35 -14.47
C ASN A 330 24.87 -14.82 -14.62
N SER A 331 23.85 -14.12 -15.10
CA SER A 331 23.84 -12.65 -15.13
C SER A 331 23.86 -12.05 -13.71
N ASP A 332 24.41 -10.84 -13.58
CA ASP A 332 24.44 -10.14 -12.29
C ASP A 332 23.03 -9.84 -11.76
N ALA A 333 22.09 -9.56 -12.66
CA ALA A 333 20.68 -9.35 -12.31
C ALA A 333 20.03 -10.61 -11.73
N GLU A 334 20.28 -11.79 -12.33
CA GLU A 334 19.80 -13.07 -11.81
C GLU A 334 20.38 -13.35 -10.41
N LYS A 335 21.71 -13.21 -10.24
CA LYS A 335 22.38 -13.41 -8.95
C LYS A 335 21.82 -12.49 -7.86
N LEU A 336 21.62 -11.21 -8.19
CA LEU A 336 21.06 -10.24 -7.25
C LEU A 336 19.64 -10.61 -6.83
N ILE A 337 18.79 -11.07 -7.78
CA ILE A 337 17.43 -11.52 -7.46
C ILE A 337 17.45 -12.73 -6.53
N ILE A 338 18.26 -13.74 -6.84
CA ILE A 338 18.38 -14.97 -6.02
C ILE A 338 18.83 -14.60 -4.60
N GLN A 339 19.89 -13.80 -4.48
CA GLN A 339 20.40 -13.33 -3.19
C GLN A 339 19.32 -12.62 -2.36
N ARG A 340 18.49 -11.80 -3.01
CA ARG A 340 17.43 -11.03 -2.34
C ARG A 340 16.21 -11.88 -1.98
N LEU A 341 15.87 -12.89 -2.79
CA LEU A 341 14.82 -13.85 -2.48
C LEU A 341 15.22 -14.79 -1.33
N GLN A 342 16.50 -15.17 -1.22
CA GLN A 342 16.98 -16.02 -0.13
C GLN A 342 17.21 -15.25 1.19
N ASN A 343 17.03 -13.93 1.21
CA ASN A 343 17.19 -13.13 2.41
C ASN A 343 15.88 -13.04 3.21
N ARG A 344 15.70 -13.96 4.15
CA ARG A 344 14.53 -14.03 5.04
C ARG A 344 14.25 -12.74 5.79
N GLU A 345 15.27 -12.05 6.30
CA GLU A 345 15.08 -10.80 7.06
C GLU A 345 14.49 -9.72 6.15
N GLN A 346 15.04 -9.53 4.94
CA GLN A 346 14.50 -8.57 3.98
C GLN A 346 13.07 -8.92 3.55
N LEU A 347 12.76 -10.21 3.30
CA LEU A 347 11.40 -10.64 2.99
C LEU A 347 10.40 -10.28 4.10
N GLN A 348 10.78 -10.52 5.37
CA GLN A 348 9.94 -10.20 6.52
C GLN A 348 9.75 -8.69 6.67
N ARG A 349 10.83 -7.91 6.56
CA ARG A 349 10.79 -6.44 6.67
C ARG A 349 9.96 -5.81 5.55
N ALA A 350 10.06 -6.32 4.33
CA ALA A 350 9.24 -5.92 3.19
C ALA A 350 7.82 -6.51 3.20
N ARG A 351 7.46 -7.26 4.25
CA ARG A 351 6.15 -7.90 4.44
C ARG A 351 5.71 -8.73 3.23
N VAL A 352 6.65 -9.46 2.64
CA VAL A 352 6.37 -10.37 1.53
C VAL A 352 5.64 -11.59 2.08
N HIS A 353 4.33 -11.65 1.82
CA HIS A 353 3.49 -12.74 2.29
C HIS A 353 3.75 -14.02 1.47
N PRO A 354 3.81 -15.23 2.09
CA PRO A 354 4.09 -16.48 1.38
C PRO A 354 3.15 -16.77 0.20
N PHE A 355 1.86 -16.44 0.35
CA PHE A 355 0.90 -16.57 -0.76
C PHE A 355 1.29 -15.72 -1.99
N ASN A 356 1.92 -14.56 -1.79
CA ASN A 356 2.36 -13.70 -2.89
C ASN A 356 3.56 -14.33 -3.62
N ILE A 357 4.43 -15.03 -2.90
CA ILE A 357 5.54 -15.82 -3.47
C ILE A 357 4.96 -16.99 -4.26
N LEU A 358 4.03 -17.75 -3.69
CA LEU A 358 3.36 -18.86 -4.38
C LEU A 358 2.70 -18.42 -5.70
N VAL A 359 1.95 -17.32 -5.68
CA VAL A 359 1.34 -16.76 -6.90
C VAL A 359 2.41 -16.35 -7.90
N ALA A 360 3.51 -15.75 -7.46
CA ALA A 360 4.60 -15.35 -8.33
C ALA A 360 5.34 -16.56 -8.93
N LEU A 361 5.58 -17.61 -8.14
CA LEU A 361 6.16 -18.88 -8.59
C LEU A 361 5.31 -19.51 -9.68
N GLU A 362 4.02 -19.73 -9.42
CA GLU A 362 3.12 -20.35 -10.40
C GLU A 362 2.95 -19.50 -11.66
N THR A 363 2.97 -18.17 -11.53
CA THR A 363 2.94 -17.28 -12.69
C THR A 363 4.25 -17.34 -13.47
N TYR A 364 5.39 -17.31 -12.79
CA TYR A 364 6.70 -17.29 -13.43
C TYR A 364 6.99 -18.61 -14.17
N ARG A 365 6.65 -19.76 -13.56
CA ARG A 365 6.82 -21.11 -14.13
C ARG A 365 6.03 -21.32 -15.42
N GLN A 366 4.92 -20.60 -15.62
CA GLN A 366 4.14 -20.71 -16.86
C GLN A 366 4.87 -20.15 -18.09
N GLY A 367 5.85 -19.26 -17.92
CA GLY A 367 6.58 -18.65 -19.04
C GLY A 367 5.75 -17.64 -19.84
N HIS A 368 4.56 -17.26 -19.37
CA HIS A 368 3.72 -16.25 -20.02
C HIS A 368 2.83 -15.50 -19.04
N GLY A 369 2.42 -14.29 -19.42
CA GLY A 369 1.50 -13.49 -18.62
C GLY A 369 0.08 -14.06 -18.63
N PHE A 370 -0.67 -13.81 -17.56
CA PHE A 370 -2.12 -14.16 -17.51
C PHE A 370 -2.95 -13.31 -18.47
N LYS A 371 -2.51 -12.07 -18.75
CA LYS A 371 -3.13 -11.14 -19.70
C LYS A 371 -2.08 -10.64 -20.70
N GLY A 372 -2.48 -10.51 -21.96
CA GLY A 372 -1.64 -9.96 -23.03
C GLY A 372 -0.84 -11.01 -23.79
N LYS A 373 0.27 -10.58 -24.42
CA LYS A 373 1.13 -11.41 -25.26
C LYS A 373 2.55 -11.60 -24.69
N LEU A 374 2.74 -11.28 -23.41
CA LEU A 374 4.06 -11.36 -22.77
C LEU A 374 4.44 -12.83 -22.57
N THR A 375 5.57 -13.25 -23.12
CA THR A 375 6.15 -14.58 -22.98
C THR A 375 7.63 -14.46 -22.62
N TRP A 376 8.17 -15.42 -21.88
CA TRP A 376 9.57 -15.42 -21.45
C TRP A 376 10.10 -16.84 -21.27
N ASN A 377 11.42 -16.98 -21.32
CA ASN A 377 12.10 -18.18 -20.91
C ASN A 377 12.22 -18.22 -19.38
N VAL A 378 11.82 -19.33 -18.78
CA VAL A 378 11.84 -19.51 -17.31
C VAL A 378 13.27 -19.80 -16.87
N SER A 379 13.83 -18.97 -15.99
CA SER A 379 15.09 -19.31 -15.31
C SER A 379 14.81 -20.33 -14.22
N ALA A 380 15.46 -21.50 -14.32
CA ALA A 380 15.38 -22.55 -13.30
C ALA A 380 15.92 -22.07 -11.94
N ASN A 381 16.96 -21.22 -11.94
CA ASN A 381 17.55 -20.68 -10.72
C ASN A 381 16.60 -19.72 -10.00
N VAL A 382 15.94 -18.83 -10.75
CA VAL A 382 14.94 -17.91 -10.18
C VAL A 382 13.71 -18.68 -9.69
N GLN A 383 13.26 -19.69 -10.44
CA GLN A 383 12.17 -20.55 -10.00
C GLN A 383 12.51 -21.25 -8.68
N HIS A 384 13.69 -21.85 -8.59
CA HIS A 384 14.13 -22.52 -7.35
C HIS A 384 14.24 -21.53 -6.18
N ALA A 385 14.78 -20.34 -6.40
CA ALA A 385 14.84 -19.30 -5.36
C ALA A 385 13.45 -18.83 -4.88
N LEU A 386 12.42 -18.86 -5.74
CA LEU A 386 11.04 -18.61 -5.33
C LEU A 386 10.43 -19.77 -4.54
N GLU A 387 10.85 -21.01 -4.79
CA GLU A 387 10.40 -22.18 -4.02
C GLU A 387 11.00 -22.20 -2.60
N GLU A 388 12.22 -21.69 -2.43
CA GLU A 388 12.89 -21.59 -1.12
C GLU A 388 12.44 -20.40 -0.28
N ALA A 389 12.02 -19.30 -0.92
CA ALA A 389 11.60 -18.04 -0.30
C ALA A 389 10.23 -18.15 0.38
#